data_AF-A0A674DVK2-F1
#
_entry.id   AF-A0A674DVK2-F1
#
_cell.length_a   1.000
_cell.length_b   1.000
_cell.length_c   1.000
_cell.angle_alpha   90.00
_cell.angle_beta   90.00
_cell.angle_gamma   90.00
#
_symmetry.space_group_name_H-M   'P 1'
#
loop_
_entity.id
_entity.type
_entity.pdbx_description
1 polymer ?
#
loop_
_entity_poly.entity_id
_entity_poly.type
_entity_poly.pdbx_seq_one_letter_code
_entity_poly.pdbx_strand_id
1 'polypeptide(L)'
;MGVAVQCRERHRGEQGARETREEGGRQPLPHQMSSSSSSSTAERISDHTHTHTCTHTVACCRHKKTEPEEHARRHKEREGERPRLRRGRHLQIEMSGVVVSLCLLVVFVLLCELSRRILTKLLAPRGLCLSAVYAVELVSTLQLCICNLELRLLGEVGRLQPQFCLSLTYLASVVHGLTFHGALGNPCSTLEYTYRGRLTARSGVLRMVCQFMAASVARTMLQGLWALGLSDLHLRHTLQGFQCISPIHTDTHTSLVLPGPLVTAAAVELAGAFAMQTAFTHTHTMDQRYRVHAIAALTATLTYAGGKMTGAVFNPALALSTQFSCSGHSFLDYCLVYWLAPLLGMMCSVLLFDQMLSGRASPYRPLLANKRK
;
A
#
# COMPACT_ATOMS: atom_id res chain seq x y z
N MET A 1 15.64 -20.18 19.38
CA MET A 1 16.83 -19.66 20.10
C MET A 1 17.41 -18.53 19.28
N GLY A 2 17.68 -17.38 19.90
CA GLY A 2 18.32 -16.22 19.27
C GLY A 2 18.71 -15.22 20.36
N VAL A 3 20.01 -15.06 20.59
CA VAL A 3 20.52 -14.23 21.69
C VAL A 3 20.62 -12.78 21.24
N ALA A 4 19.91 -11.88 21.93
CA ALA A 4 20.03 -10.44 21.69
C ALA A 4 21.35 -9.92 22.32
N VAL A 5 22.33 -9.60 21.47
CA VAL A 5 23.62 -9.03 21.93
C VAL A 5 23.46 -7.53 22.16
N GLN A 6 23.51 -7.12 23.43
CA GLN A 6 23.30 -5.73 23.84
C GLN A 6 24.61 -4.92 23.80
N CYS A 7 24.93 -4.35 22.64
CA CYS A 7 26.07 -3.42 22.50
C CYS A 7 25.78 -2.07 23.18
N ARG A 8 26.73 -1.61 23.99
CA ARG A 8 26.68 -0.37 24.79
C ARG A 8 27.45 0.73 24.07
N GLU A 9 26.78 1.78 23.58
CA GLU A 9 27.46 2.91 22.94
C GLU A 9 28.34 3.67 23.94
N ARG A 10 29.47 4.22 23.47
CA ARG A 10 30.43 4.99 24.26
C ARG A 10 30.71 6.33 23.56
N HIS A 11 30.43 7.44 24.23
CA HIS A 11 30.56 8.77 23.63
C HIS A 11 32.03 9.18 23.40
N ARG A 12 32.29 9.77 22.23
CA ARG A 12 33.18 10.91 21.98
C ARG A 12 32.48 11.79 20.93
N GLY A 13 32.79 13.09 20.91
CA GLY A 13 32.19 14.07 20.00
C GLY A 13 33.21 15.04 19.43
N GLU A 14 32.71 16.18 18.94
CA GLU A 14 33.48 17.33 18.40
C GLU A 14 34.17 17.07 17.05
N GLN A 15 34.43 18.06 16.18
CA GLN A 15 33.84 19.40 15.92
C GLN A 15 34.28 19.81 14.49
N GLY A 16 33.69 20.85 13.89
CA GLY A 16 34.26 21.53 12.71
C GLY A 16 33.29 21.86 11.57
N ALA A 17 33.40 23.06 11.00
CA ALA A 17 32.57 23.58 9.91
C ALA A 17 33.37 24.52 8.98
N ARG A 18 32.92 24.71 7.73
CA ARG A 18 33.04 25.99 6.99
C ARG A 18 32.22 26.06 5.69
N GLU A 19 32.05 27.28 5.19
CA GLU A 19 31.30 27.66 3.98
C GLU A 19 32.21 27.97 2.77
N THR A 20 31.63 27.98 1.55
CA THR A 20 31.62 29.05 0.50
C THR A 20 30.69 28.57 -0.66
N ARG A 21 29.89 29.39 -1.38
CA ARG A 21 30.16 30.47 -2.39
C ARG A 21 31.07 29.98 -3.55
N GLU A 22 30.95 30.36 -4.84
CA GLU A 22 30.11 31.27 -5.67
C GLU A 22 30.38 30.93 -7.19
N GLU A 23 29.67 31.32 -8.26
CA GLU A 23 28.37 31.96 -8.59
C GLU A 23 28.03 31.70 -10.10
N GLY A 24 26.79 31.91 -10.57
CA GLY A 24 26.40 32.13 -11.98
C GLY A 24 25.77 30.95 -12.73
N GLY A 25 24.99 31.13 -13.82
CA GLY A 25 24.44 32.38 -14.39
C GLY A 25 23.96 32.24 -15.87
N ARG A 26 22.83 32.89 -16.20
CA ARG A 26 22.19 33.13 -17.54
C ARG A 26 21.17 32.10 -18.11
N GLN A 27 19.99 32.66 -18.42
CA GLN A 27 19.02 32.25 -19.45
C GLN A 27 19.03 33.34 -20.58
N PRO A 28 18.01 33.48 -21.45
CA PRO A 28 17.60 32.63 -22.58
C PRO A 28 17.57 33.42 -23.92
N LEU A 29 17.03 32.85 -25.01
CA LEU A 29 16.30 33.57 -26.08
C LEU A 29 15.52 32.55 -26.98
N PRO A 30 14.36 32.90 -27.57
CA PRO A 30 13.56 32.03 -28.45
C PRO A 30 13.56 32.49 -29.93
N HIS A 31 12.88 31.76 -30.81
CA HIS A 31 12.47 32.23 -32.15
C HIS A 31 11.00 31.87 -32.48
N GLN A 32 10.46 32.45 -33.56
CA GLN A 32 9.03 32.68 -33.80
C GLN A 32 8.43 31.85 -34.96
N MET A 33 7.09 31.95 -35.08
CA MET A 33 6.31 31.91 -36.34
C MET A 33 6.16 30.55 -37.07
N SER A 34 5.14 30.33 -37.90
CA SER A 34 3.98 31.17 -38.32
C SER A 34 2.69 30.36 -38.55
N SER A 35 1.61 31.06 -38.88
CA SER A 35 0.25 30.56 -39.11
C SER A 35 -0.01 30.03 -40.53
N SER A 36 -1.08 29.23 -40.68
CA SER A 36 -2.04 29.39 -41.80
C SER A 36 -3.37 28.67 -41.51
N SER A 37 -4.41 29.02 -42.26
CA SER A 37 -5.79 28.55 -42.11
C SER A 37 -6.44 28.34 -43.47
N SER A 38 -7.46 27.46 -43.56
CA SER A 38 -8.55 27.57 -44.54
C SER A 38 -9.62 26.48 -44.32
N SER A 39 -10.81 26.74 -44.86
CA SER A 39 -12.00 25.88 -44.85
C SER A 39 -12.42 25.53 -46.29
N SER A 40 -13.21 24.48 -46.48
CA SER A 40 -14.18 24.44 -47.57
C SER A 40 -15.33 23.45 -47.30
N THR A 41 -16.46 23.72 -47.94
CA THR A 41 -17.72 22.96 -47.89
C THR A 41 -17.92 22.21 -49.20
N ALA A 42 -18.66 21.10 -49.20
CA ALA A 42 -19.22 20.48 -50.40
C ALA A 42 -20.61 19.87 -50.09
N GLU A 43 -21.44 19.66 -51.11
CA GLU A 43 -22.91 19.55 -50.94
C GLU A 43 -23.55 18.49 -51.86
N ARG A 44 -24.64 17.86 -51.37
CA ARG A 44 -25.86 17.41 -52.11
C ARG A 44 -25.73 16.40 -53.27
N ILE A 45 -26.64 15.40 -53.34
CA ILE A 45 -27.58 15.16 -54.48
C ILE A 45 -28.46 13.88 -54.32
N SER A 46 -29.76 14.08 -54.56
CA SER A 46 -30.89 13.20 -54.95
C SER A 46 -31.11 11.77 -54.41
N ASP A 47 -32.33 11.58 -53.89
CA ASP A 47 -33.12 10.35 -53.99
C ASP A 47 -33.49 9.97 -55.44
N HIS A 48 -33.85 8.71 -55.67
CA HIS A 48 -34.85 8.35 -56.68
C HIS A 48 -35.64 7.10 -56.27
N THR A 49 -36.96 7.25 -56.12
CA THR A 49 -37.90 6.13 -55.98
C THR A 49 -38.37 5.64 -57.35
N HIS A 50 -38.54 4.32 -57.50
CA HIS A 50 -39.46 3.75 -58.47
C HIS A 50 -40.00 2.41 -57.98
N THR A 51 -41.32 2.23 -58.07
CA THR A 51 -42.03 0.97 -57.88
C THR A 51 -42.08 0.19 -59.18
N HIS A 52 -42.19 -1.15 -59.12
CA HIS A 52 -42.96 -1.92 -60.10
C HIS A 52 -43.45 -3.27 -59.54
N THR A 53 -44.53 -3.75 -60.12
CA THR A 53 -45.31 -4.95 -59.76
C THR A 53 -44.77 -6.23 -60.40
N CYS A 54 -45.03 -7.38 -59.76
CA CYS A 54 -44.98 -8.70 -60.38
C CYS A 54 -46.24 -9.51 -60.03
N THR A 55 -46.81 -10.20 -61.01
CA THR A 55 -48.03 -11.00 -60.88
C THR A 55 -47.75 -12.50 -60.88
N HIS A 56 -48.53 -13.23 -60.09
CA HIS A 56 -48.78 -14.68 -60.10
C HIS A 56 -47.84 -15.63 -60.89
N THR A 57 -47.19 -16.53 -60.16
CA THR A 57 -46.97 -17.91 -60.63
C THR A 57 -47.30 -18.86 -59.47
N VAL A 58 -48.17 -19.84 -59.72
CA VAL A 58 -48.58 -20.83 -58.71
C VAL A 58 -47.69 -22.06 -58.82
N ALA A 59 -46.95 -22.39 -57.76
CA ALA A 59 -46.08 -23.58 -57.71
C ALA A 59 -46.17 -24.29 -56.35
N CYS A 60 -46.33 -25.61 -56.40
CA CYS A 60 -46.55 -26.57 -55.32
C CYS A 60 -46.05 -26.21 -53.89
N CYS A 61 -46.99 -26.10 -52.95
CA CYS A 61 -46.72 -26.28 -51.52
C CYS A 61 -46.33 -27.74 -51.22
N ARG A 62 -45.03 -28.07 -51.27
CA ARG A 62 -44.48 -29.30 -50.66
C ARG A 62 -43.86 -28.94 -49.32
N HIS A 63 -44.40 -29.50 -48.23
CA HIS A 63 -43.89 -29.26 -46.87
C HIS A 63 -42.44 -29.75 -46.73
N LYS A 64 -41.46 -28.82 -46.71
CA LYS A 64 -40.07 -29.09 -46.30
C LYS A 64 -39.74 -28.41 -44.97
N LYS A 65 -40.43 -28.81 -43.90
CA LYS A 65 -40.28 -28.24 -42.55
C LYS A 65 -39.30 -29.06 -41.69
N THR A 66 -37.98 -28.91 -41.89
CA THR A 66 -36.91 -29.31 -40.92
C THR A 66 -35.49 -28.82 -41.31
N GLU A 67 -35.33 -27.62 -41.87
CA GLU A 67 -33.98 -27.02 -42.05
C GLU A 67 -33.77 -25.70 -41.28
N PRO A 68 -34.64 -24.66 -41.38
CA PRO A 68 -34.40 -23.40 -40.68
C PRO A 68 -34.47 -23.53 -39.16
N GLU A 69 -35.28 -24.43 -38.61
CA GLU A 69 -35.38 -24.66 -37.15
C GLU A 69 -34.10 -25.29 -36.57
N GLU A 70 -33.43 -26.20 -37.31
CA GLU A 70 -32.17 -26.80 -36.87
C GLU A 70 -31.00 -25.82 -37.05
N HIS A 71 -30.95 -25.09 -38.16
CA HIS A 71 -29.93 -24.06 -38.37
C HIS A 71 -30.06 -22.92 -37.34
N ALA A 72 -31.29 -22.54 -36.97
CA ALA A 72 -31.56 -21.58 -35.89
C ALA A 72 -31.18 -22.13 -34.51
N ARG A 73 -31.44 -23.41 -34.20
CA ARG A 73 -30.92 -24.07 -32.97
C ARG A 73 -29.40 -24.00 -32.91
N ARG A 74 -28.71 -24.49 -33.95
CA ARG A 74 -27.25 -24.50 -34.02
C ARG A 74 -26.64 -23.09 -33.94
N HIS A 75 -27.31 -22.07 -34.47
CA HIS A 75 -26.89 -20.67 -34.30
C HIS A 75 -27.07 -20.19 -32.85
N LYS A 76 -28.25 -20.41 -32.26
CA LYS A 76 -28.61 -20.00 -30.90
C LYS A 76 -27.78 -20.72 -29.83
N GLU A 77 -27.39 -21.97 -30.08
CA GLU A 77 -26.43 -22.72 -29.27
C GLU A 77 -25.03 -22.09 -29.37
N ARG A 78 -24.50 -21.85 -30.57
CA ARG A 78 -23.22 -21.14 -30.79
C ARG A 78 -23.20 -19.70 -30.27
N GLU A 79 -24.37 -19.07 -30.11
CA GLU A 79 -24.53 -17.75 -29.48
C GLU A 79 -24.72 -17.80 -27.96
N GLY A 80 -25.21 -18.90 -27.39
CA GLY A 80 -25.17 -19.15 -25.95
C GLY A 80 -23.80 -19.63 -25.45
N GLU A 81 -23.07 -20.33 -26.31
CA GLU A 81 -21.76 -20.92 -26.03
C GLU A 81 -20.62 -19.91 -26.12
N ARG A 82 -20.63 -18.99 -27.10
CA ARG A 82 -19.62 -17.92 -27.22
C ARG A 82 -19.50 -17.04 -25.96
N PRO A 83 -20.58 -16.54 -25.33
CA PRO A 83 -20.53 -15.84 -24.04
C PRO A 83 -20.01 -16.70 -22.89
N ARG A 84 -20.35 -18.00 -22.86
CA ARG A 84 -19.84 -18.94 -21.85
C ARG A 84 -18.33 -19.15 -21.99
N LEU A 85 -17.81 -19.40 -23.20
CA LEU A 85 -16.37 -19.46 -23.46
C LEU A 85 -15.66 -18.12 -23.26
N ARG A 86 -16.33 -16.98 -23.45
CA ARG A 86 -15.74 -15.65 -23.19
C ARG A 86 -15.66 -15.37 -21.70
N ARG A 87 -16.70 -15.69 -20.92
CA ARG A 87 -16.70 -15.59 -19.44
C ARG A 87 -15.72 -16.59 -18.81
N GLY A 88 -15.68 -17.83 -19.30
CA GLY A 88 -14.73 -18.85 -18.83
C GLY A 88 -13.27 -18.42 -19.04
N ARG A 89 -12.92 -17.95 -20.24
CA ARG A 89 -11.58 -17.42 -20.51
C ARG A 89 -11.25 -16.18 -19.68
N HIS A 90 -12.19 -15.24 -19.50
CA HIS A 90 -11.97 -14.07 -18.63
C HIS A 90 -11.66 -14.49 -17.19
N LEU A 91 -12.39 -15.46 -16.64
CA LEU A 91 -12.19 -15.96 -15.29
C LEU A 91 -10.85 -16.71 -15.13
N GLN A 92 -10.43 -17.48 -16.16
CA GLN A 92 -9.11 -18.14 -16.17
C GLN A 92 -7.96 -17.12 -16.28
N ILE A 93 -8.12 -16.08 -17.12
CA ILE A 93 -7.14 -15.00 -17.28
C ILE A 93 -6.94 -14.24 -15.95
N GLU A 94 -8.03 -13.84 -15.30
CA GLU A 94 -7.93 -13.10 -14.03
C GLU A 94 -7.38 -13.97 -12.90
N MET A 95 -7.76 -15.25 -12.83
CA MET A 95 -7.19 -16.18 -11.85
C MET A 95 -5.71 -16.48 -12.10
N SER A 96 -5.26 -16.52 -13.36
CA SER A 96 -3.83 -16.61 -13.72
C SER A 96 -3.05 -15.40 -13.20
N GLY A 97 -3.55 -14.18 -13.43
CA GLY A 97 -2.91 -12.95 -12.94
C GLY A 97 -2.79 -12.88 -11.42
N VAL A 98 -3.81 -13.35 -10.69
CA VAL A 98 -3.76 -13.46 -9.23
C VAL A 98 -2.69 -14.48 -8.79
N VAL A 99 -2.58 -15.63 -9.45
CA VAL A 99 -1.53 -16.62 -9.11
C VAL A 99 -0.13 -16.08 -9.35
N VAL A 100 0.12 -15.39 -10.48
CA VAL A 100 1.42 -14.77 -10.76
C VAL A 100 1.80 -13.74 -9.69
N SER A 101 0.84 -12.90 -9.29
CA SER A 101 1.00 -11.91 -8.22
C SER A 101 1.34 -12.54 -6.85
N LEU A 102 0.63 -13.61 -6.48
CA LEU A 102 0.93 -14.37 -5.26
C LEU A 102 2.32 -15.05 -5.31
N CYS A 103 2.74 -15.56 -6.48
CA CYS A 103 4.09 -16.07 -6.68
C CYS A 103 5.16 -14.96 -6.58
N LEU A 104 4.90 -13.76 -7.13
CA LEU A 104 5.78 -12.60 -7.03
C LEU A 104 6.01 -12.21 -5.56
N LEU A 105 4.93 -12.14 -4.76
CA LEU A 105 4.98 -11.90 -3.32
C LEU A 105 5.86 -12.91 -2.59
N VAL A 106 5.65 -14.21 -2.81
CA VAL A 106 6.43 -15.28 -2.16
C VAL A 106 7.91 -15.20 -2.56
N VAL A 107 8.22 -15.03 -3.85
CA VAL A 107 9.60 -14.88 -4.34
C VAL A 107 10.26 -13.65 -3.71
N PHE A 108 9.57 -12.50 -3.65
CA PHE A 108 10.15 -11.28 -3.09
C PHE A 108 10.41 -11.39 -1.58
N VAL A 109 9.50 -12.01 -0.82
CA VAL A 109 9.72 -12.30 0.61
C VAL A 109 10.94 -13.21 0.81
N LEU A 110 11.12 -14.24 -0.01
CA LEU A 110 12.28 -15.13 0.04
C LEU A 110 13.59 -14.42 -0.32
N LEU A 111 13.56 -13.52 -1.31
CA LEU A 111 14.73 -12.70 -1.69
C LEU A 111 15.11 -11.70 -0.59
N CYS A 112 14.14 -11.04 0.04
CA CYS A 112 14.38 -10.18 1.22
C CYS A 112 14.95 -10.98 2.40
N GLU A 113 14.46 -12.21 2.61
CA GLU A 113 14.94 -13.09 3.68
C GLU A 113 16.37 -13.59 3.45
N LEU A 114 16.69 -14.00 2.22
CA LEU A 114 18.04 -14.33 1.81
C LEU A 114 18.98 -13.12 1.97
N SER A 115 18.52 -11.93 1.56
CA SER A 115 19.26 -10.68 1.69
C SER A 115 19.56 -10.35 3.16
N ARG A 116 18.57 -10.39 4.06
CA ARG A 116 18.78 -10.20 5.51
C ARG A 116 19.81 -11.17 6.09
N ARG A 117 19.75 -12.45 5.70
CA ARG A 117 20.68 -13.49 6.16
C ARG A 117 22.10 -13.24 5.66
N ILE A 118 22.27 -12.87 4.39
CA ILE A 118 23.56 -12.53 3.80
C ILE A 118 24.14 -11.27 4.46
N LEU A 119 23.36 -10.19 4.56
CA LEU A 119 23.79 -8.92 5.15
C LEU A 119 24.21 -9.10 6.62
N THR A 120 23.39 -9.76 7.43
CA THR A 120 23.74 -10.05 8.84
C THR A 120 25.02 -10.89 8.94
N LYS A 121 25.16 -11.95 8.13
CA LYS A 121 26.37 -12.80 8.12
C LYS A 121 27.63 -12.08 7.64
N LEU A 122 27.51 -11.12 6.71
CA LEU A 122 28.67 -10.39 6.18
C LEU A 122 29.10 -9.22 7.08
N LEU A 123 28.16 -8.57 7.78
CA LEU A 123 28.45 -7.36 8.56
C LEU A 123 28.77 -7.66 10.03
N ALA A 124 28.16 -8.69 10.64
CA ALA A 124 28.40 -9.02 12.05
C ALA A 124 29.87 -9.37 12.38
N PRO A 125 30.61 -10.18 11.58
CA PRO A 125 32.02 -10.50 11.87
C PRO A 125 32.99 -9.32 11.73
N ARG A 126 32.56 -8.22 11.09
CA ARG A 126 33.41 -7.07 10.77
C ARG A 126 33.31 -5.93 11.80
N GLY A 127 32.60 -6.15 12.92
CA GLY A 127 32.28 -5.10 13.90
C GLY A 127 31.20 -4.11 13.43
N LEU A 128 30.73 -4.20 12.18
CA LEU A 128 29.71 -3.34 11.56
C LEU A 128 28.27 -3.76 11.97
N CYS A 129 28.08 -4.15 13.23
CA CYS A 129 26.78 -4.59 13.77
C CYS A 129 25.70 -3.50 13.63
N LEU A 130 26.05 -2.24 13.89
CA LEU A 130 25.18 -1.08 13.64
C LEU A 130 24.69 -1.03 12.18
N SER A 131 25.60 -1.18 11.22
CA SER A 131 25.26 -1.21 9.78
C SER A 131 24.34 -2.38 9.42
N ALA A 132 24.46 -3.53 10.11
CA ALA A 132 23.57 -4.66 9.91
C ALA A 132 22.12 -4.35 10.34
N VAL A 133 21.94 -3.61 11.45
CA VAL A 133 20.60 -3.17 11.90
C VAL A 133 19.94 -2.27 10.86
N TYR A 134 20.65 -1.27 10.34
CA TYR A 134 20.11 -0.36 9.31
C TYR A 134 19.84 -1.09 7.98
N ALA A 135 20.66 -2.08 7.61
CA ALA A 135 20.44 -2.91 6.43
C ALA A 135 19.21 -3.83 6.57
N VAL A 136 18.99 -4.42 7.76
CA VAL A 136 17.78 -5.21 8.07
C VAL A 136 16.53 -4.31 8.12
N GLU A 137 16.65 -3.07 8.60
CA GLU A 137 15.58 -2.07 8.56
C GLU A 137 15.15 -1.74 7.12
N LEU A 138 16.13 -1.44 6.25
CA LEU A 138 15.93 -1.15 4.83
C LEU A 138 15.23 -2.32 4.12
N VAL A 139 15.77 -3.54 4.22
CA VAL A 139 15.23 -4.72 3.51
C VAL A 139 13.85 -5.14 4.02
N SER A 140 13.59 -5.02 5.33
CA SER A 140 12.26 -5.34 5.88
C SER A 140 11.20 -4.31 5.51
N THR A 141 11.55 -3.02 5.47
CA THR A 141 10.62 -1.97 4.99
C THR A 141 10.40 -2.07 3.47
N LEU A 142 11.41 -2.47 2.71
CA LEU A 142 11.30 -2.73 1.27
C LEU A 142 10.29 -3.87 1.01
N GLN A 143 10.40 -4.97 1.76
CA GLN A 143 9.46 -6.09 1.73
C GLN A 143 8.04 -5.63 2.07
N LEU A 144 7.86 -4.80 3.11
CA LEU A 144 6.56 -4.26 3.52
C LEU A 144 5.88 -3.48 2.39
N CYS A 145 6.62 -2.53 1.82
CA CYS A 145 6.11 -1.62 0.81
C CYS A 145 5.78 -2.35 -0.51
N ILE A 146 6.65 -3.24 -0.98
CA ILE A 146 6.39 -4.04 -2.18
C ILE A 146 5.19 -4.98 -1.97
N CYS A 147 5.08 -5.64 -0.81
CA CYS A 147 3.93 -6.51 -0.55
C CYS A 147 2.61 -5.73 -0.53
N ASN A 148 2.58 -4.54 0.09
CA ASN A 148 1.36 -3.74 0.15
C ASN A 148 0.98 -3.09 -1.18
N LEU A 149 1.94 -2.69 -2.01
CA LEU A 149 1.67 -2.19 -3.37
C LEU A 149 1.06 -3.30 -4.26
N GLU A 150 1.58 -4.52 -4.16
CA GLU A 150 1.10 -5.67 -4.92
C GLU A 150 -0.29 -6.15 -4.43
N LEU A 151 -0.52 -6.15 -3.10
CA LEU A 151 -1.85 -6.39 -2.53
C LEU A 151 -2.87 -5.30 -2.91
N ARG A 152 -2.45 -4.04 -2.98
CA ARG A 152 -3.29 -2.93 -3.48
C ARG A 152 -3.69 -3.21 -4.94
N LEU A 153 -2.73 -3.62 -5.77
CA LEU A 153 -2.99 -3.93 -7.18
C LEU A 153 -4.01 -5.06 -7.36
N LEU A 154 -3.90 -6.12 -6.56
CA LEU A 154 -4.88 -7.22 -6.51
C LEU A 154 -6.29 -6.74 -6.09
N GLY A 155 -6.38 -5.76 -5.19
CA GLY A 155 -7.65 -5.15 -4.79
C GLY A 155 -8.26 -4.25 -5.86
N GLU A 156 -7.48 -3.32 -6.41
CA GLU A 156 -7.98 -2.26 -7.31
C GLU A 156 -8.14 -2.73 -8.77
N VAL A 157 -7.08 -3.31 -9.36
CA VAL A 157 -7.08 -3.77 -10.76
C VAL A 157 -7.42 -5.25 -10.89
N GLY A 158 -7.09 -6.06 -9.87
CA GLY A 158 -7.53 -7.45 -9.77
C GLY A 158 -8.98 -7.61 -9.34
N ARG A 159 -9.57 -6.57 -8.71
CA ARG A 159 -10.97 -6.54 -8.23
C ARG A 159 -11.35 -7.75 -7.36
N LEU A 160 -10.39 -8.27 -6.59
CA LEU A 160 -10.62 -9.39 -5.67
C LEU A 160 -11.73 -9.05 -4.66
N GLN A 161 -12.51 -10.07 -4.27
CA GLN A 161 -13.56 -9.89 -3.27
C GLN A 161 -12.95 -9.47 -1.93
N PRO A 162 -13.56 -8.54 -1.15
CA PRO A 162 -12.94 -7.98 0.05
C PRO A 162 -12.43 -9.01 1.06
N GLN A 163 -13.16 -10.12 1.25
CA GLN A 163 -12.74 -11.22 2.12
C GLN A 163 -11.40 -11.86 1.69
N PHE A 164 -11.08 -11.93 0.39
CA PHE A 164 -9.79 -12.42 -0.08
C PHE A 164 -8.71 -11.36 0.16
N CYS A 165 -8.96 -10.09 -0.13
CA CYS A 165 -8.02 -9.00 0.15
C CYS A 165 -7.64 -8.97 1.64
N LEU A 166 -8.62 -9.02 2.55
CA LEU A 166 -8.39 -9.07 4.00
C LEU A 166 -7.63 -10.32 4.44
N SER A 167 -7.92 -11.48 3.85
CA SER A 167 -7.17 -12.72 4.14
C SER A 167 -5.71 -12.62 3.70
N LEU A 168 -5.44 -11.97 2.57
CA LEU A 168 -4.09 -11.73 2.07
C LEU A 168 -3.36 -10.65 2.90
N THR A 169 -4.02 -9.58 3.31
CA THR A 169 -3.47 -8.56 4.24
C THR A 169 -3.12 -9.18 5.60
N TYR A 170 -3.97 -10.06 6.13
CA TYR A 170 -3.67 -10.85 7.33
C TYR A 170 -2.43 -11.73 7.14
N LEU A 171 -2.38 -12.52 6.06
CA LEU A 171 -1.24 -13.40 5.77
C LEU A 171 0.06 -12.63 5.59
N ALA A 172 0.05 -11.52 4.85
CA ALA A 172 1.21 -10.64 4.68
C ALA A 172 1.63 -10.03 6.03
N SER A 173 0.69 -9.59 6.86
CA SER A 173 0.99 -9.08 8.21
C SER A 173 1.65 -10.14 9.11
N VAL A 174 1.20 -11.40 9.04
CA VAL A 174 1.87 -12.53 9.72
C VAL A 174 3.29 -12.72 9.17
N VAL A 175 3.45 -12.76 7.85
CA VAL A 175 4.76 -12.91 7.19
C VAL A 175 5.71 -11.79 7.60
N HIS A 176 5.29 -10.53 7.59
CA HIS A 176 6.09 -9.40 8.05
C HIS A 176 6.50 -9.56 9.53
N GLY A 177 5.55 -9.87 10.42
CA GLY A 177 5.80 -10.08 11.85
C GLY A 177 6.75 -11.24 12.17
N LEU A 178 6.83 -12.25 11.30
CA LEU A 178 7.80 -13.36 11.40
C LEU A 178 9.16 -13.04 10.76
N THR A 179 9.21 -12.21 9.71
CA THR A 179 10.42 -12.03 8.88
C THR A 179 11.21 -10.75 9.14
N PHE A 180 10.70 -9.79 9.91
CA PHE A 180 11.37 -8.49 10.11
C PHE A 180 12.68 -8.52 10.92
N HIS A 181 12.99 -9.60 11.64
CA HIS A 181 14.27 -9.77 12.38
C HIS A 181 14.66 -8.60 13.31
N GLY A 182 13.69 -7.89 13.89
CA GLY A 182 13.92 -6.74 14.77
C GLY A 182 13.97 -5.37 14.07
N ALA A 183 13.69 -5.31 12.77
CA ALA A 183 13.29 -4.07 12.11
C ALA A 183 11.96 -3.54 12.68
N LEU A 184 11.76 -2.22 12.62
CA LEU A 184 10.51 -1.57 13.06
C LEU A 184 9.55 -1.32 11.89
N GLY A 185 10.07 -0.99 10.70
CA GLY A 185 9.32 -0.80 9.47
C GLY A 185 8.33 0.38 9.47
N ASN A 186 8.28 1.18 10.54
CA ASN A 186 7.32 2.27 10.75
C ASN A 186 7.99 3.44 11.50
N PRO A 187 7.99 4.67 10.95
CA PRO A 187 8.46 5.86 11.64
C PRO A 187 7.77 6.14 12.97
N CYS A 188 6.46 5.86 13.12
CA CYS A 188 5.74 6.00 14.38
C CYS A 188 6.34 5.11 15.49
N SER A 189 6.58 3.83 15.20
CA SER A 189 7.21 2.90 16.15
C SER A 189 8.69 3.26 16.41
N THR A 190 9.37 3.87 15.43
CA THR A 190 10.76 4.33 15.58
C THR A 190 10.84 5.54 16.52
N LEU A 191 9.86 6.44 16.45
CA LEU A 191 9.72 7.57 17.37
C LEU A 191 9.28 7.11 18.77
N GLU A 192 8.39 6.12 18.91
CA GLU A 192 8.10 5.51 20.23
C GLU A 192 9.37 4.95 20.87
N TYR A 193 10.12 4.11 20.16
CA TYR A 193 11.35 3.53 20.68
C TYR A 193 12.39 4.61 21.04
N THR A 194 12.43 5.73 20.32
CA THR A 194 13.31 6.86 20.63
C THR A 194 12.84 7.62 21.87
N TYR A 195 11.55 7.93 21.97
CA TYR A 195 10.92 8.57 23.15
C TYR A 195 11.10 7.74 24.42
N ARG A 196 10.99 6.40 24.31
CA ARG A 196 11.24 5.43 25.39
C ARG A 196 12.71 5.28 25.79
N GLY A 197 13.65 5.93 25.10
CA GLY A 197 15.09 5.71 25.29
C GLY A 197 15.57 4.30 24.89
N ARG A 198 14.76 3.52 24.15
CA ARG A 198 15.15 2.20 23.60
C ARG A 198 16.06 2.34 22.37
N LEU A 199 16.07 3.51 21.73
CA LEU A 199 16.99 3.91 20.67
C LEU A 199 17.55 5.30 20.96
N THR A 200 18.81 5.53 20.59
CA THR A 200 19.37 6.90 20.57
C THR A 200 18.77 7.69 19.41
N ALA A 201 18.59 9.01 19.57
CA ALA A 201 17.96 9.86 18.54
C ALA A 201 18.64 9.74 17.16
N ARG A 202 19.98 9.61 17.14
CA ARG A 202 20.74 9.34 15.90
C ARG A 202 20.35 8.02 15.23
N SER A 203 20.16 6.95 16.01
CA SER A 203 19.72 5.65 15.50
C SER A 203 18.27 5.71 15.01
N GLY A 204 17.39 6.38 15.75
CA GLY A 204 15.99 6.62 15.35
C GLY A 204 15.89 7.35 14.00
N VAL A 205 16.60 8.47 13.84
CA VAL A 205 16.66 9.22 12.57
C VAL A 205 17.19 8.34 11.43
N LEU A 206 18.30 7.61 11.65
CA LEU A 206 18.88 6.77 10.60
C LEU A 206 17.97 5.58 10.20
N ARG A 207 17.22 5.00 11.15
CA ARG A 207 16.17 4.00 10.85
C ARG A 207 15.02 4.60 10.03
N MET A 208 14.57 5.82 10.35
CA MET A 208 13.55 6.50 9.54
C MET A 208 14.05 6.83 8.13
N VAL A 209 15.30 7.24 7.96
CA VAL A 209 15.93 7.41 6.63
C VAL A 209 15.92 6.09 5.86
N CYS A 210 16.30 4.97 6.48
CA CYS A 210 16.20 3.65 5.84
C CYS A 210 14.75 3.28 5.47
N GLN A 211 13.77 3.58 6.33
CA GLN A 211 12.35 3.29 6.07
C GLN A 211 11.81 4.09 4.86
N PHE A 212 12.08 5.40 4.79
CA PHE A 212 11.66 6.23 3.66
C PHE A 212 12.43 5.93 2.37
N MET A 213 13.73 5.63 2.44
CA MET A 213 14.50 5.17 1.27
C MET A 213 13.94 3.86 0.70
N ALA A 214 13.63 2.89 1.58
CA ALA A 214 12.99 1.64 1.18
C ALA A 214 11.59 1.86 0.57
N ALA A 215 10.80 2.80 1.10
CA ALA A 215 9.50 3.15 0.56
C ALA A 215 9.56 3.73 -0.87
N SER A 216 10.55 4.60 -1.13
CA SER A 216 10.77 5.15 -2.48
C SER A 216 11.28 4.07 -3.45
N VAL A 217 12.29 3.28 -3.04
CA VAL A 217 12.85 2.19 -3.86
C VAL A 217 11.81 1.11 -4.16
N ALA A 218 10.94 0.78 -3.20
CA ALA A 218 9.84 -0.16 -3.38
C ALA A 218 8.92 0.20 -4.55
N ARG A 219 8.49 1.46 -4.63
CA ARG A 219 7.61 1.94 -5.71
C ARG A 219 8.32 1.81 -7.07
N THR A 220 9.54 2.32 -7.20
CA THR A 220 10.27 2.30 -8.47
C THR A 220 10.60 0.87 -8.93
N MET A 221 11.03 0.00 -8.01
CA MET A 221 11.29 -1.42 -8.33
C MET A 221 10.02 -2.13 -8.83
N LEU A 222 8.89 -1.93 -8.15
CA LEU A 222 7.66 -2.65 -8.49
C LEU A 222 6.98 -2.09 -9.75
N GLN A 223 7.06 -0.77 -10.01
CA GLN A 223 6.71 -0.20 -11.31
C GLN A 223 7.52 -0.84 -12.45
N GLY A 224 8.82 -1.08 -12.23
CA GLY A 224 9.66 -1.83 -13.17
C GLY A 224 9.20 -3.29 -13.36
N LEU A 225 8.85 -4.00 -12.29
CA LEU A 225 8.33 -5.38 -12.36
C LEU A 225 6.96 -5.46 -13.05
N TRP A 226 6.07 -4.49 -12.81
CA TRP A 226 4.79 -4.40 -13.51
C TRP A 226 4.99 -4.12 -15.00
N ALA A 227 5.93 -3.25 -15.37
CA ALA A 227 6.28 -2.97 -16.77
C ALA A 227 6.78 -4.20 -17.56
N LEU A 228 7.27 -5.25 -16.88
CA LEU A 228 7.60 -6.53 -17.52
C LEU A 228 6.36 -7.33 -17.99
N GLY A 229 5.14 -6.91 -17.61
CA GLY A 229 3.90 -7.50 -18.10
C GLY A 229 3.71 -8.97 -17.71
N LEU A 230 4.27 -9.41 -16.57
CA LEU A 230 4.31 -10.83 -16.15
C LEU A 230 2.92 -11.50 -16.03
N SER A 231 1.84 -10.70 -16.03
CA SER A 231 0.47 -11.15 -16.16
C SER A 231 -0.38 -10.08 -16.84
N ASP A 232 -1.58 -10.44 -17.34
CA ASP A 232 -2.58 -9.48 -17.82
C ASP A 232 -2.93 -8.42 -16.76
N LEU A 233 -2.87 -8.77 -15.46
CA LEU A 233 -3.15 -7.87 -14.35
C LEU A 233 -2.05 -6.80 -14.20
N HIS A 234 -0.78 -7.18 -14.39
CA HIS A 234 0.34 -6.22 -14.47
C HIS A 234 0.25 -5.37 -15.74
N LEU A 235 -0.05 -5.99 -16.89
CA LEU A 235 -0.16 -5.30 -18.18
C LEU A 235 -1.30 -4.26 -18.18
N ARG A 236 -2.48 -4.59 -17.61
CA ARG A 236 -3.59 -3.62 -17.41
C ARG A 236 -3.11 -2.39 -16.62
N HIS A 237 -2.33 -2.59 -15.55
CA HIS A 237 -1.83 -1.49 -14.72
C HIS A 237 -0.76 -0.64 -15.42
N THR A 238 0.13 -1.26 -16.19
CA THR A 238 1.10 -0.56 -17.03
C THR A 238 0.43 0.27 -18.12
N LEU A 239 -0.62 -0.27 -18.77
CA LEU A 239 -1.42 0.46 -19.76
C LEU A 239 -2.23 1.62 -19.14
N GLN A 240 -2.50 1.57 -17.84
CA GLN A 240 -3.06 2.67 -17.03
C GLN A 240 -1.98 3.65 -16.52
N GLY A 241 -0.71 3.50 -16.93
CA GLY A 241 0.39 4.38 -16.53
C GLY A 241 0.71 4.33 -15.03
N PHE A 242 0.40 3.22 -14.34
CA PHE A 242 0.50 3.07 -12.89
C PHE A 242 -0.31 4.10 -12.08
N GLN A 243 -1.37 4.67 -12.66
CA GLN A 243 -2.21 5.66 -11.98
C GLN A 243 -3.04 5.02 -10.87
N CYS A 244 -3.03 5.64 -9.70
CA CYS A 244 -3.91 5.34 -8.58
C CYS A 244 -4.66 6.61 -8.14
N ILE A 245 -5.87 6.41 -7.61
CA ILE A 245 -6.70 7.47 -7.02
C ILE A 245 -6.59 7.36 -5.49
N SER A 246 -6.68 8.50 -4.80
CA SER A 246 -6.71 8.50 -3.34
C SER A 246 -7.98 7.83 -2.79
N PRO A 247 -7.89 6.97 -1.75
CA PRO A 247 -9.07 6.47 -1.04
C PRO A 247 -9.75 7.55 -0.16
N ILE A 248 -9.15 8.74 -0.04
CA ILE A 248 -9.72 9.89 0.67
C ILE A 248 -10.82 10.49 -0.23
N HIS A 249 -12.00 9.89 -0.22
CA HIS A 249 -13.15 10.36 -0.98
C HIS A 249 -13.65 11.70 -0.43
N THR A 250 -13.89 12.67 -1.32
CA THR A 250 -14.23 14.05 -0.96
C THR A 250 -15.75 14.32 -0.91
N ASP A 251 -16.56 13.28 -0.76
CA ASP A 251 -18.01 13.34 -0.99
C ASP A 251 -18.71 14.29 0.00
N THR A 252 -19.09 15.47 -0.48
CA THR A 252 -19.58 16.63 0.29
C THR A 252 -21.05 16.49 0.73
N HIS A 253 -21.50 15.28 1.06
CA HIS A 253 -22.86 15.02 1.51
C HIS A 253 -22.91 14.05 2.70
N THR A 254 -23.70 14.40 3.72
CA THR A 254 -24.07 13.58 4.90
C THR A 254 -23.10 13.62 6.11
N SER A 255 -23.18 14.68 6.93
CA SER A 255 -23.38 14.61 8.42
C SER A 255 -22.95 15.88 9.16
N LEU A 256 -23.81 16.40 10.02
CA LEU A 256 -23.68 17.69 10.73
C LEU A 256 -22.71 17.68 11.94
N VAL A 257 -21.79 16.70 12.04
CA VAL A 257 -21.15 16.33 13.33
C VAL A 257 -19.61 16.30 13.30
N LEU A 258 -18.98 16.21 12.13
CA LEU A 258 -17.51 16.22 11.99
C LEU A 258 -17.09 17.18 10.86
N PRO A 259 -15.89 17.78 10.89
CA PRO A 259 -15.38 18.54 9.77
C PRO A 259 -15.17 17.67 8.52
N GLY A 260 -14.90 18.31 7.38
CA GLY A 260 -14.89 17.68 6.06
C GLY A 260 -13.95 16.47 5.87
N PRO A 261 -14.04 15.79 4.71
CA PRO A 261 -13.52 14.43 4.48
C PRO A 261 -12.06 14.20 4.88
N LEU A 262 -11.19 15.21 4.75
CA LEU A 262 -9.79 15.17 5.18
C LEU A 262 -9.64 14.92 6.69
N VAL A 263 -10.50 15.49 7.53
CA VAL A 263 -10.48 15.32 8.98
C VAL A 263 -11.02 13.95 9.38
N THR A 264 -12.03 13.43 8.68
CA THR A 264 -12.50 12.05 8.86
C THR A 264 -11.40 11.04 8.50
N ALA A 265 -10.68 11.26 7.40
CA ALA A 265 -9.52 10.46 7.01
C ALA A 265 -8.39 10.53 8.07
N ALA A 266 -8.05 11.73 8.54
CA ALA A 266 -7.08 11.90 9.62
C ALA A 266 -7.52 11.19 10.92
N ALA A 267 -8.80 11.23 11.28
CA ALA A 267 -9.33 10.54 12.45
C ALA A 267 -9.23 9.01 12.33
N VAL A 268 -9.44 8.44 11.14
CA VAL A 268 -9.26 7.00 10.86
C VAL A 268 -7.79 6.59 11.01
N GLU A 269 -6.86 7.33 10.43
CA GLU A 269 -5.42 7.06 10.53
C GLU A 269 -4.88 7.24 11.96
N LEU A 270 -5.37 8.26 12.70
CA LEU A 270 -5.08 8.49 14.12
C LEU A 270 -5.60 7.34 14.99
N ALA A 271 -6.85 6.94 14.82
CA ALA A 271 -7.46 5.84 15.58
C ALA A 271 -6.79 4.50 15.27
N GLY A 272 -6.44 4.24 14.01
CA GLY A 272 -5.68 3.06 13.60
C GLY A 272 -4.30 3.00 14.23
N ALA A 273 -3.53 4.10 14.18
CA ALA A 273 -2.21 4.18 14.81
C ALA A 273 -2.27 4.06 16.34
N PHE A 274 -3.29 4.68 16.98
CA PHE A 274 -3.55 4.53 18.41
C PHE A 274 -3.84 3.07 18.77
N ALA A 275 -4.71 2.39 18.03
CA ALA A 275 -5.05 0.99 18.27
C ALA A 275 -3.84 0.07 18.08
N MET A 276 -3.06 0.26 17.02
CA MET A 276 -1.84 -0.51 16.74
C MET A 276 -0.77 -0.29 17.81
N GLN A 277 -0.51 0.95 18.23
CA GLN A 277 0.46 1.24 19.30
C GLN A 277 0.00 0.67 20.65
N THR A 278 -1.30 0.75 20.95
CA THR A 278 -1.91 0.15 22.14
C THR A 278 -1.72 -1.36 22.15
N ALA A 279 -1.99 -2.03 21.02
CA ALA A 279 -1.78 -3.46 20.86
C ALA A 279 -0.29 -3.85 20.97
N PHE A 280 0.64 -3.11 20.34
CA PHE A 280 2.07 -3.36 20.52
C PHE A 280 2.52 -3.21 21.98
N THR A 281 1.95 -2.25 22.71
CA THR A 281 2.27 -1.98 24.13
C THR A 281 1.76 -3.11 25.03
N HIS A 282 0.52 -3.57 24.86
CA HIS A 282 -0.05 -4.64 25.69
C HIS A 282 0.40 -6.05 25.30
N THR A 283 0.65 -6.33 24.02
CA THR A 283 1.10 -7.66 23.56
C THR A 283 2.60 -7.90 23.77
N HIS A 284 3.37 -6.93 24.28
CA HIS A 284 4.83 -7.06 24.34
C HIS A 284 5.34 -8.19 25.24
N THR A 285 4.56 -8.58 26.26
CA THR A 285 4.84 -9.71 27.16
C THR A 285 4.35 -11.06 26.62
N MET A 286 3.55 -11.05 25.55
CA MET A 286 3.02 -12.28 24.95
C MET A 286 4.08 -12.97 24.09
N ASP A 287 4.06 -14.30 24.11
CA ASP A 287 4.87 -15.15 23.23
C ASP A 287 4.66 -14.75 21.76
N GLN A 288 5.78 -14.63 21.01
CA GLN A 288 5.83 -14.04 19.67
C GLN A 288 4.85 -14.68 18.70
N ARG A 289 4.62 -16.01 18.80
CA ARG A 289 3.64 -16.71 17.95
C ARG A 289 2.23 -16.12 18.06
N TYR A 290 1.77 -15.81 19.28
CA TYR A 290 0.44 -15.23 19.48
C TYR A 290 0.43 -13.73 19.17
N ARG A 291 1.49 -13.01 19.56
CA ARG A 291 1.64 -11.57 19.29
C ARG A 291 1.55 -11.26 17.79
N VAL A 292 2.21 -12.04 16.93
CA VAL A 292 2.18 -11.82 15.47
C VAL A 292 0.76 -12.02 14.91
N HIS A 293 0.06 -13.08 15.30
CA HIS A 293 -1.32 -13.31 14.85
C HIS A 293 -2.31 -12.26 15.40
N ALA A 294 -2.12 -11.79 16.63
CA ALA A 294 -2.94 -10.73 17.23
C ALA A 294 -2.77 -9.39 16.50
N ILE A 295 -1.53 -8.98 16.21
CA ILE A 295 -1.24 -7.76 15.43
C ILE A 295 -1.76 -7.91 14.00
N ALA A 296 -1.58 -9.06 13.35
CA ALA A 296 -2.08 -9.30 11.99
C ALA A 296 -3.63 -9.26 11.91
N ALA A 297 -4.32 -9.83 12.91
CA ALA A 297 -5.78 -9.76 13.02
C ALA A 297 -6.27 -8.32 13.22
N LEU A 298 -5.56 -7.53 14.05
CA LEU A 298 -5.86 -6.11 14.22
C LEU A 298 -5.63 -5.32 12.92
N THR A 299 -4.50 -5.52 12.23
CA THR A 299 -4.24 -4.88 10.93
C THR A 299 -5.38 -5.16 9.96
N ALA A 300 -5.76 -6.44 9.77
CA ALA A 300 -6.86 -6.79 8.86
C ALA A 300 -8.22 -6.20 9.31
N THR A 301 -8.48 -6.12 10.62
CA THR A 301 -9.71 -5.49 11.16
C THR A 301 -9.73 -3.98 10.89
N LEU A 302 -8.60 -3.29 11.04
CA LEU A 302 -8.47 -1.88 10.71
C LEU A 302 -8.54 -1.63 9.19
N THR A 303 -7.98 -2.52 8.36
CA THR A 303 -8.15 -2.49 6.90
C THR A 303 -9.60 -2.71 6.48
N TYR A 304 -10.37 -3.56 7.18
CA TYR A 304 -11.81 -3.70 6.92
C TYR A 304 -12.58 -2.42 7.28
N ALA A 305 -12.29 -1.80 8.43
CA ALA A 305 -13.00 -0.62 8.90
C ALA A 305 -12.64 0.66 8.15
N GLY A 306 -11.35 0.95 7.97
CA GLY A 306 -10.84 2.21 7.41
C GLY A 306 -10.30 2.12 5.98
N GLY A 307 -10.13 0.92 5.42
CA GLY A 307 -9.45 0.71 4.13
C GLY A 307 -10.09 1.45 2.96
N LYS A 308 -11.41 1.63 2.97
CA LYS A 308 -12.16 2.41 1.96
C LYS A 308 -12.01 3.93 2.09
N MET A 309 -11.44 4.43 3.19
CA MET A 309 -11.37 5.85 3.52
C MET A 309 -9.94 6.39 3.44
N THR A 310 -8.95 5.53 3.71
CA THR A 310 -7.53 5.91 3.79
C THR A 310 -6.58 4.82 3.29
N GLY A 311 -7.09 3.63 2.94
CA GLY A 311 -6.28 2.42 2.81
C GLY A 311 -5.85 1.82 4.15
N ALA A 312 -6.14 2.47 5.28
CA ALA A 312 -5.79 2.08 6.65
C ALA A 312 -4.29 1.72 6.81
N VAL A 313 -3.44 2.75 6.73
CA VAL A 313 -1.99 2.58 6.55
C VAL A 313 -1.20 2.72 7.86
N PHE A 314 -1.52 3.72 8.68
CA PHE A 314 -0.97 4.03 10.02
C PHE A 314 0.56 3.89 10.14
N ASN A 315 1.26 4.19 9.04
CA ASN A 315 2.70 4.06 8.87
C ASN A 315 3.18 5.09 7.83
N PRO A 316 3.85 6.16 8.26
CA PRO A 316 4.29 7.25 7.37
C PRO A 316 5.17 6.81 6.19
N ALA A 317 6.04 5.80 6.39
CA ALA A 317 6.91 5.30 5.33
C ALA A 317 6.14 4.43 4.34
N LEU A 318 5.27 3.53 4.81
CA LEU A 318 4.41 2.75 3.94
C LEU A 318 3.48 3.66 3.12
N ALA A 319 2.90 4.68 3.74
CA ALA A 319 2.05 5.66 3.06
C ALA A 319 2.80 6.46 1.98
N LEU A 320 4.07 6.83 2.22
CA LEU A 320 4.91 7.43 1.18
C LEU A 320 5.01 6.50 -0.04
N SER A 321 5.13 5.17 0.18
CA SER A 321 5.21 4.17 -0.90
C SER A 321 3.88 3.88 -1.58
N THR A 322 2.74 3.90 -0.87
CA THR A 322 1.43 3.49 -1.43
C THR A 322 0.55 4.65 -1.85
N GLN A 323 0.46 5.74 -1.08
CA GLN A 323 -0.57 6.79 -1.27
C GLN A 323 -0.04 8.08 -1.92
N PHE A 324 1.19 8.50 -1.61
CA PHE A 324 1.67 9.85 -1.96
C PHE A 324 1.83 10.12 -3.47
N SER A 325 1.78 9.10 -4.34
CA SER A 325 1.78 9.28 -5.80
C SER A 325 0.39 9.15 -6.44
N CYS A 326 -0.67 8.96 -5.65
CA CYS A 326 -2.04 8.90 -6.16
C CYS A 326 -2.65 10.29 -6.33
N SER A 327 -3.51 10.44 -7.33
CA SER A 327 -4.22 11.70 -7.60
C SER A 327 -5.39 11.92 -6.63
N GLY A 328 -5.78 13.20 -6.47
CA GLY A 328 -7.00 13.61 -5.74
C GLY A 328 -6.77 14.65 -4.64
N HIS A 329 -5.58 14.69 -4.03
CA HIS A 329 -5.25 15.57 -2.91
C HIS A 329 -3.84 16.16 -3.04
N SER A 330 -3.51 17.19 -2.26
CA SER A 330 -2.16 17.78 -2.25
C SER A 330 -1.18 16.97 -1.38
N PHE A 331 0.11 17.26 -1.54
CA PHE A 331 1.16 16.70 -0.68
C PHE A 331 0.96 17.06 0.81
N LEU A 332 0.39 18.23 1.11
CA LEU A 332 0.15 18.66 2.50
C LEU A 332 -1.03 17.90 3.13
N ASP A 333 -2.07 17.61 2.35
CA ASP A 333 -3.21 16.78 2.76
C ASP A 333 -2.74 15.36 3.13
N TYR A 334 -1.87 14.78 2.30
CA TYR A 334 -1.24 13.49 2.59
C TYR A 334 -0.30 13.52 3.80
N CYS A 335 0.47 14.60 4.00
CA CYS A 335 1.25 14.78 5.23
C CYS A 335 0.35 14.90 6.47
N LEU A 336 -0.81 15.57 6.38
CA LEU A 336 -1.76 15.68 7.48
C LEU A 336 -2.35 14.30 7.82
N VAL A 337 -2.92 13.61 6.83
CA VAL A 337 -3.64 12.34 7.03
C VAL A 337 -2.72 11.18 7.36
N TYR A 338 -1.59 11.03 6.66
CA TYR A 338 -0.76 9.82 6.76
C TYR A 338 0.54 9.98 7.55
N TRP A 339 0.99 11.21 7.84
CA TRP A 339 2.16 11.45 8.68
C TRP A 339 1.74 12.00 10.04
N LEU A 340 1.12 13.18 10.09
CA LEU A 340 0.76 13.84 11.35
C LEU A 340 -0.26 13.03 12.16
N ALA A 341 -1.34 12.54 11.54
CA ALA A 341 -2.39 11.85 12.28
C ALA A 341 -1.93 10.50 12.89
N PRO A 342 -1.18 9.62 12.20
CA PRO A 342 -0.56 8.45 12.82
C PRO A 342 0.45 8.77 13.93
N LEU A 343 1.21 9.86 13.81
CA LEU A 343 2.13 10.29 14.86
C LEU A 343 1.36 10.74 16.12
N LEU A 344 0.28 11.50 15.96
CA LEU A 344 -0.61 11.90 17.05
C LEU A 344 -1.26 10.67 17.70
N GLY A 345 -1.78 9.72 16.91
CA GLY A 345 -2.41 8.50 17.42
C GLY A 345 -1.46 7.63 18.24
N MET A 346 -0.23 7.44 17.75
CA MET A 346 0.84 6.77 18.46
C MET A 346 1.18 7.48 19.78
N MET A 347 1.39 8.80 19.76
CA MET A 347 1.72 9.59 20.96
C MET A 347 0.58 9.59 21.98
N CYS A 348 -0.68 9.70 21.55
CA CYS A 348 -1.85 9.61 22.43
C CYS A 348 -1.92 8.25 23.14
N SER A 349 -1.58 7.15 22.46
CA SER A 349 -1.47 5.83 23.09
C SER A 349 -0.35 5.82 24.14
N VAL A 350 0.87 6.18 23.75
CA VAL A 350 2.04 6.21 24.65
C VAL A 350 1.77 7.02 25.92
N LEU A 351 1.29 8.25 25.78
CA LEU A 351 1.03 9.15 26.91
C LEU A 351 -0.11 8.64 27.81
N LEU A 352 -1.19 8.11 27.23
CA LEU A 352 -2.32 7.58 28.02
C LEU A 352 -1.88 6.40 28.90
N PHE A 353 -1.12 5.45 28.34
CA PHE A 353 -0.63 4.31 29.12
C PHE A 353 0.45 4.71 30.12
N ASP A 354 1.28 5.71 29.83
CA ASP A 354 2.29 6.20 30.78
C ASP A 354 1.68 6.92 31.97
N GLN A 355 0.62 7.71 31.78
CA GLN A 355 -0.12 8.32 32.88
C GLN A 355 -0.84 7.26 33.72
N MET A 356 -1.45 6.24 33.11
CA MET A 356 -2.11 5.15 33.84
C MET A 356 -1.12 4.22 34.58
N LEU A 357 0.08 4.00 34.05
CA LEU A 357 1.13 3.24 34.74
C LEU A 357 1.75 4.06 35.89
N SER A 358 2.01 5.35 35.67
CA SER A 358 2.50 6.26 36.72
C SER A 358 1.49 6.42 37.85
N GLY A 359 0.19 6.56 37.53
CA GLY A 359 -0.90 6.61 38.51
C GLY A 359 -1.11 5.33 39.32
N ARG A 360 -0.60 4.18 38.85
CA ARG A 360 -0.58 2.92 39.61
C ARG A 360 0.62 2.81 40.56
N ALA A 361 1.67 3.63 40.37
CA ALA A 361 2.82 3.72 41.28
C ALA A 361 2.50 4.64 42.48
N SER A 362 1.44 4.33 43.23
CA SER A 362 1.15 5.00 44.50
C SER A 362 2.28 4.75 45.51
N PRO A 363 2.81 5.78 46.18
CA PRO A 363 4.02 5.63 47.00
C PRO A 363 3.79 4.74 48.21
N TYR A 364 4.66 3.74 48.38
CA TYR A 364 4.65 2.85 49.55
C TYR A 364 4.97 3.64 50.83
N ARG A 365 3.91 4.06 51.53
CA ARG A 365 3.98 4.87 52.76
C ARG A 365 4.70 4.07 53.86
N PRO A 366 5.89 4.48 54.35
CA PRO A 366 6.56 3.76 55.43
C PRO A 366 5.71 3.85 56.70
N LEU A 367 5.21 2.71 57.17
CA LEU A 367 4.43 2.63 58.41
C LEU A 367 5.36 2.83 59.62
N LEU A 368 5.36 4.06 60.14
CA LEU A 368 5.63 4.45 61.54
C LEU A 368 6.50 3.47 62.35
N ALA A 369 7.82 3.58 62.20
CA ALA A 369 8.78 3.05 63.17
C ALA A 369 8.78 3.90 64.46
N ASN A 370 7.64 3.95 65.16
CA ASN A 370 7.52 4.66 66.44
C ASN A 370 8.14 3.84 67.57
N LYS A 371 9.39 4.14 67.91
CA LYS A 371 9.93 3.90 69.26
C LYS A 371 10.70 5.11 69.77
N ARG A 372 10.02 5.95 70.57
CA ARG A 372 10.68 6.64 71.67
C ARG A 372 10.93 5.65 72.80
N LYS A 373 12.19 5.43 73.17
CA LYS A 373 12.72 5.54 74.54
C LYS A 373 14.21 5.23 74.52
#